data_AF-A0A848W0L4-F1
#
_entry.id   AF-A0A848W0L4-F1
#
_cell.length_a   1.000
_cell.length_b   1.000
_cell.length_c   1.000
_cell.angle_alpha   90.00
_cell.angle_beta   90.00
_cell.angle_gamma   90.00
#
_symmetry.space_group_name_H-M   'P 1'
#
loop_
_entity.id
_entity.type
_entity.pdbx_description
1 polymer ?
#
loop_
_entity_poly.entity_id
_entity_poly.type
_entity_poly.pdbx_seq_one_letter_code
_entity_poly.pdbx_strand_id
1 'polypeptide(L)' 'MSMETNVDELKQKHADLENRLSAETQRPNPDQSIITQIKREKLKLKDTLASLENA' A
#
# COMPACT_ATOMS: atom_id res chain seq x y z
N MET A 1 1.55 -20.28 -12.13
CA MET A 1 2.00 -20.43 -10.72
C MET A 1 3.10 -19.45 -10.28
N SER A 2 3.55 -18.48 -11.11
CA SER A 2 4.56 -17.49 -10.65
C SER A 2 4.09 -16.04 -10.71
N MET A 3 3.09 -15.71 -11.53
CA MET A 3 2.55 -14.35 -11.61
C MET A 3 1.54 -14.03 -10.49
N GLU A 4 0.75 -15.02 -10.05
CA GLU A 4 -0.20 -14.86 -8.94
C GLU A 4 0.50 -14.56 -7.61
N THR A 5 1.61 -15.23 -7.30
CA THR A 5 2.38 -15.00 -6.07
C THR A 5 2.88 -13.56 -5.96
N ASN A 6 3.35 -12.97 -7.07
CA ASN A 6 3.83 -11.59 -7.09
C ASN A 6 2.69 -10.59 -6.81
N VAL A 7 1.50 -10.84 -7.36
CA VAL A 7 0.32 -10.01 -7.15
C VAL A 7 -0.16 -10.11 -5.69
N ASP A 8 -0.16 -11.32 -5.12
CA ASP A 8 -0.57 -11.55 -3.73
C ASP A 8 0.40 -10.91 -2.72
N GLU A 9 1.71 -10.98 -2.98
CA GLU A 9 2.71 -10.26 -2.18
C GLU A 9 2.55 -8.74 -2.23
N LEU A 10 2.25 -8.19 -3.42
CA LEU A 10 1.99 -6.76 -3.58
C LEU A 10 0.70 -6.33 -2.87
N LYS A 11 -0.35 -7.16 -2.92
CA LYS A 11 -1.60 -6.95 -2.17
C LYS A 11 -1.36 -7.00 -0.66
N GLN A 12 -0.57 -7.96 -0.18
CA GLN A 12 -0.16 -8.05 1.23
C GLN A 12 0.58 -6.78 1.69
N LYS A 13 1.57 -6.31 0.91
CA LYS A 13 2.29 -5.06 1.19
C LYS A 13 1.36 -3.85 1.20
N HIS A 14 0.41 -3.79 0.27
CA HIS A 14 -0.59 -2.73 0.22
C HIS A 14 -1.48 -2.74 1.48
N ALA A 15 -1.95 -3.90 1.92
CA ALA A 15 -2.76 -4.04 3.13
C ALA A 15 -1.98 -3.64 4.40
N ASP A 16 -0.69 -3.99 4.49
CA ASP A 16 0.18 -3.58 5.61
C ASP A 16 0.33 -2.05 5.68
N LEU A 17 0.59 -1.41 4.54
CA LEU A 17 0.67 0.06 4.46
C LEU A 17 -0.66 0.72 4.84
N GLU A 18 -1.79 0.13 4.48
CA GLU A 18 -3.12 0.63 4.82
C GLU A 18 -3.43 0.50 6.34
N ASN A 19 -2.97 -0.58 6.95
CA ASN A 19 -3.04 -0.79 8.39
C ASN A 19 -2.14 0.22 9.14
N ARG A 20 -0.91 0.42 8.67
CA ARG A 20 0.02 1.42 9.23
C ARG A 20 -0.55 2.84 9.10
N LEU A 21 -1.15 3.17 7.96
CA LEU A 21 -1.84 4.43 7.75
C LEU A 21 -2.98 4.62 8.75
N SER A 22 -3.83 3.61 8.90
CA SER A 22 -4.99 3.64 9.80
C SER A 22 -4.55 3.80 11.26
N ALA A 23 -3.53 3.06 11.68
CA ALA A 23 -2.93 3.17 13.00
C ALA A 23 -2.36 4.58 13.26
N GLU A 24 -1.65 5.15 12.28
CA GLU A 24 -1.10 6.51 12.40
C GLU A 24 -2.19 7.58 12.43
N THR A 25 -3.27 7.43 11.65
CA THR A 25 -4.42 8.36 11.67
C THR A 25 -5.25 8.26 12.95
N GLN A 26 -5.24 7.12 13.64
CA GLN A 26 -5.93 6.93 14.92
C GLN A 26 -5.13 7.48 16.11
N ARG A 27 -3.85 7.82 15.91
CA ARG A 27 -3.05 8.43 16.97
C ARG A 27 -3.59 9.82 17.29
N PRO A 28 -3.57 10.23 18.58
CA PRO A 28 -4.01 11.55 18.99
C PRO A 28 -3.14 12.68 18.39
N ASN A 29 -1.90 12.39 18.01
CA ASN A 29 -1.03 13.27 17.22
C ASN A 29 -0.58 12.54 15.95
N PRO A 30 -1.36 12.61 14.86
CA PRO A 30 -1.01 11.94 13.61
C PRO A 30 0.15 12.69 12.91
N ASP A 31 1.20 11.96 12.51
CA ASP A 31 2.22 12.55 11.64
C ASP A 31 1.70 12.61 10.19
N GLN A 32 1.29 13.81 9.78
CA GLN A 32 0.76 14.07 8.45
C GLN A 32 1.77 13.80 7.32
N SER A 33 3.07 13.91 7.60
CA SER A 33 4.14 13.62 6.64
C SER A 33 4.23 12.12 6.38
N ILE A 34 4.20 11.31 7.44
CA ILE A 34 4.16 9.85 7.37
C ILE A 34 2.89 9.39 6.64
N ILE A 35 1.73 9.94 7.01
CA ILE A 35 0.45 9.65 6.35
C ILE A 35 0.52 9.93 4.84
N THR A 36 1.12 11.05 4.45
CA THR A 36 1.25 11.44 3.03
C THR A 36 2.22 10.53 2.30
N GLN A 37 3.33 10.16 2.92
CA GLN A 37 4.28 9.20 2.36
C GLN A 37 3.64 7.83 2.15
N ILE A 38 2.96 7.29 3.16
CA ILE A 38 2.27 5.99 3.08
C ILE A 38 1.20 6.01 1.97
N LYS A 39 0.41 7.08 1.86
CA LYS A 39 -0.58 7.22 0.78
C LYS A 39 0.06 7.23 -0.61
N ARG A 40 1.21 7.87 -0.77
CA ARG A 40 1.97 7.87 -2.05
C ARG A 40 2.53 6.49 -2.39
N GLU A 41 3.10 5.79 -1.41
CA GLU A 41 3.59 4.43 -1.59
C GLU A 41 2.45 3.46 -1.96
N LYS A 42 1.30 3.59 -1.28
CA LYS A 42 0.08 2.85 -1.59
C LYS A 42 -0.40 3.10 -3.02
N LEU A 43 -0.39 4.35 -3.49
CA LEU A 43 -0.76 4.69 -4.86
C LEU A 43 0.19 4.04 -5.88
N LYS A 44 1.50 4.10 -5.67
CA LYS A 44 2.50 3.46 -6.53
C LYS A 44 2.31 1.93 -6.60
N LEU A 45 2.04 1.29 -5.47
CA LEU A 45 1.78 -0.15 -5.42
C LEU A 45 0.51 -0.51 -6.18
N LYS A 46 -0.55 0.30 -6.03
CA LYS A 46 -1.78 0.13 -6.80
C LYS A 46 -1.55 0.29 -8.30
N ASP A 47 -0.78 1.29 -8.71
CA ASP A 47 -0.44 1.50 -10.12
C ASP A 47 0.40 0.35 -10.68
N THR A 48 1.35 -0.16 -9.90
CA THR A 48 2.17 -1.32 -10.27
C THR A 48 1.31 -2.58 -10.41
N LEU A 49 0.40 -2.82 -9.46
CA LEU A 49 -0.58 -3.91 -9.52
C LEU A 49 -1.47 -3.79 -10.76
N ALA A 50 -2.03 -2.60 -11.02
CA ALA A 50 -2.86 -2.36 -12.19
C ALA A 50 -2.09 -2.53 -13.51
N SER A 51 -0.81 -2.17 -13.53
CA SER A 51 0.08 -2.40 -14.67
C SER A 51 0.39 -3.88 -14.89
N LEU A 52 0.50 -4.67 -13.82
CA LEU A 52 0.73 -6.12 -13.91
C LEU A 52 -0.55 -6.88 -14.27
N GLU A 53 -1.73 -6.39 -13.87
CA GLU A 53 -3.03 -6.99 -14.19
C GLU A 53 -3.48 -6.70 -15.63
N ASN A 54 -3.05 -5.58 -16.22
CA ASN A 54 -3.34 -5.23 -17.62
C ASN A 54 -2.28 -5.68 -18.64
N ALA A 55 -1.25 -6.42 -18.22
CA ALA A 55 -0.18 -6.92 -19.08
C ALA A 55 -0.38 -8.41 -19.41
#